data_AF-X1D0K3-F1
#
_entry.id   AF-X1D0K3-F1
#
_cell.length_a   1.000
_cell.length_b   1.000
_cell.length_c   1.000
_cell.angle_alpha   90.00
_cell.angle_beta   90.00
_cell.angle_gamma   90.00
#
_symmetry.space_group_name_H-M   'P 1'
#
loop_
_entity.id
_entity.type
_entity.pdbx_description
1 polymer ?
#
loop_
_entity_poly.entity_id
_entity_poly.type
_entity_poly.pdbx_seq_one_letter_code
_entity_poly.pdbx_strand_id
1 'polypeptide(L)' 'MLLSKEKKERIIFLLIIFIILYFSLIYRLYNIQVIQTNKFKEIAQQEHLTSFSIEGERGNIYDRNHKKLAVNVNA' A
#
# COMPACT_ATOMS: atom_id res chain seq x y z
N MET A 1 9.79 -44.48 -19.00
CA MET A 1 10.30 -43.94 -17.73
C MET A 1 9.12 -43.75 -16.77
N LEU A 2 8.64 -44.84 -16.17
CA LEU A 2 7.47 -44.79 -15.28
C LEU A 2 7.98 -44.66 -13.83
N LEU A 3 7.58 -43.57 -13.18
CA LEU A 3 7.91 -43.31 -11.78
C LEU A 3 7.37 -44.46 -10.90
N SER A 4 8.20 -45.01 -10.02
CA SER A 4 7.78 -46.08 -9.11
C SER A 4 6.63 -45.61 -8.21
N LYS A 5 5.74 -46.53 -7.82
CA LYS A 5 4.52 -46.24 -7.04
C LYS A 5 4.81 -45.35 -5.82
N GLU A 6 5.90 -45.63 -5.10
CA GLU A 6 6.33 -44.82 -3.94
C GLU A 6 6.71 -43.39 -4.28
N LYS A 7 7.39 -43.16 -5.42
CA LYS A 7 7.76 -41.82 -5.85
C LYS A 7 6.53 -41.00 -6.25
N LYS A 8 5.48 -41.64 -6.79
CA LYS A 8 4.22 -40.97 -7.13
C LYS A 8 3.47 -40.49 -5.88
N GLU A 9 3.36 -41.34 -4.87
CA GLU A 9 2.71 -41.01 -3.59
C GLU A 9 3.39 -39.81 -2.90
N ARG A 10 4.73 -39.80 -2.85
CA ARG A 10 5.50 -38.68 -2.28
C ARG A 10 5.25 -37.37 -3.01
N ILE A 11 5.18 -37.39 -4.34
CA ILE A 11 4.90 -36.20 -5.16
C ILE A 11 3.47 -35.70 -4.92
N ILE A 12 2.49 -36.61 -4.87
CA ILE A 12 1.09 -36.25 -4.62
C ILE A 12 0.94 -35.63 -3.23
N PHE A 13 1.59 -36.21 -2.22
CA PHE A 13 1.61 -35.67 -0.86
C PHE A 13 2.19 -34.24 -0.81
N LEU A 14 3.35 -34.03 -1.45
CA LEU A 14 3.95 -32.69 -1.54
C LEU A 14 3.02 -31.71 -2.27
N LEU A 15 2.36 -32.15 -3.34
CA LEU A 15 1.45 -31.31 -4.11
C LEU A 15 0.23 -30.90 -3.27
N ILE A 16 -0.33 -31.80 -2.46
CA ILE A 16 -1.41 -31.48 -1.51
C ILE A 16 -0.96 -30.42 -0.50
N ILE A 17 0.26 -30.54 0.04
CA ILE A 17 0.82 -29.53 0.96
C ILE A 17 0.91 -28.17 0.27
N PHE A 18 1.43 -28.12 -0.95
CA PHE A 18 1.52 -26.87 -1.72
C PHE A 18 0.15 -26.27 -1.99
N ILE A 19 -0.85 -27.09 -2.30
CA ILE A 19 -2.24 -26.64 -2.47
C ILE A 19 -2.76 -26.00 -1.18
N ILE A 20 -2.57 -26.63 -0.02
CA ILE A 20 -3.02 -26.10 1.27
C ILE A 20 -2.35 -24.76 1.57
N LEU A 21 -1.04 -24.66 1.34
CA LEU A 21 -0.30 -23.40 1.49
C LEU A 21 -0.85 -22.31 0.57
N TYR A 22 -1.16 -22.65 -0.68
CA TYR A 22 -1.73 -21.72 -1.64
C TYR A 22 -3.12 -21.22 -1.21
N PHE A 23 -3.98 -22.11 -0.73
CA PHE A 23 -5.29 -21.72 -0.17
C PHE A 23 -5.15 -20.82 1.06
N SER A 24 -4.15 -21.05 1.92
CA SER A 24 -3.85 -20.16 3.05
C SER A 24 -3.52 -18.73 2.58
N LEU A 25 -2.73 -18.60 1.50
CA LEU A 25 -2.43 -17.30 0.90
C LEU A 25 -3.68 -16.63 0.31
N ILE A 26 -4.53 -17.39 -0.38
CA ILE A 26 -5.81 -16.86 -0.90
C ILE A 26 -6.69 -16.34 0.24
N TYR A 27 -6.81 -17.10 1.33
CA TYR A 27 -7.58 -16.67 2.49
C TYR A 27 -7.00 -15.38 3.11
N ARG A 28 -5.67 -15.31 3.24
CA ARG A 28 -4.99 -14.11 3.72
C ARG A 28 -5.28 -12.91 2.82
N LEU A 29 -5.25 -13.12 1.50
CA LEU A 29 -5.54 -12.10 0.51
C LEU A 29 -7.00 -11.62 0.59
N TYR A 30 -7.95 -12.55 0.73
CA TYR A 30 -9.37 -12.24 0.90
C TYR A 30 -9.61 -11.40 2.16
N ASN A 31 -8.95 -11.74 3.28
CA ASN A 31 -9.07 -10.95 4.52
C ASN A 31 -8.60 -9.50 4.30
N ILE A 32 -7.44 -9.31 3.66
CA ILE A 32 -6.91 -7.97 3.36
C ILE A 32 -7.82 -7.22 2.38
N GLN A 33 -8.25 -7.87 1.30
CA GLN A 33 -8.96 -7.21 0.21
C GLN A 33 -10.46 -7.03 0.43
N VAL A 34 -11.12 -7.89 1.20
CA VAL A 34 -12.59 -7.90 1.38
C VAL A 34 -13.00 -7.52 2.79
N ILE A 35 -12.30 -8.01 3.82
CA ILE A 35 -12.64 -7.65 5.21
C ILE A 35 -12.06 -6.29 5.55
N GLN A 36 -10.81 -6.04 5.16
CA GLN A 36 -10.08 -4.81 5.50
C GLN A 36 -10.12 -3.75 4.40
N THR A 37 -10.97 -3.92 3.37
CA THR A 37 -11.08 -3.02 2.22
C THR A 37 -11.26 -1.56 2.63
N ASN A 38 -12.19 -1.29 3.54
CA ASN A 38 -12.53 0.07 3.94
C ASN A 38 -11.32 0.78 4.56
N LYS A 39 -10.61 0.08 5.45
CA LYS A 39 -9.40 0.60 6.10
C LYS A 39 -8.30 0.89 5.08
N PHE A 40 -8.00 -0.04 4.19
CA PHE A 40 -6.93 0.16 3.21
C PHE A 40 -7.31 1.19 2.14
N LYS A 41 -8.60 1.30 1.79
CA LYS A 41 -9.11 2.33 0.89
C LYS A 41 -9.00 3.72 1.51
N GLU A 42 -9.32 3.85 2.80
CA GLU A 42 -9.18 5.11 3.54
C GLU A 42 -7.71 5.53 3.64
N ILE A 43 -6.81 4.61 4.00
CA ILE A 43 -5.37 4.88 4.02
C ILE A 43 -4.87 5.28 2.63
N ALA A 44 -5.24 4.54 1.58
CA ALA A 44 -4.85 4.88 0.21
C ALA A 44 -5.38 6.24 -0.23
N GLN A 45 -6.62 6.58 0.16
CA GLN A 45 -7.20 7.89 -0.12
C GLN A 45 -6.48 8.99 0.67
N GLN A 46 -6.15 8.76 1.94
CA GLN A 46 -5.36 9.69 2.73
C GLN A 46 -3.98 9.89 2.08
N GLU A 47 -3.22 8.85 1.79
CA GLU A 47 -1.90 8.99 1.14
C GLU A 47 -1.99 9.70 -0.22
N HIS A 48 -3.02 9.39 -1.02
CA HIS A 48 -3.22 10.04 -2.32
C HIS A 48 -3.63 11.51 -2.17
N LEU A 49 -4.54 11.84 -1.25
CA LEU A 49 -5.00 13.22 -1.03
C LEU A 49 -4.00 14.06 -0.23
N THR A 50 -3.20 13.44 0.64
CA THR A 50 -2.11 14.10 1.39
C THR A 50 -0.89 14.35 0.49
N SER A 51 -0.88 13.82 -0.74
CA SER A 51 -0.01 14.31 -1.80
C SER A 51 -0.41 15.70 -2.32
N PHE A 52 -1.49 16.32 -1.81
CA PHE A 52 -1.62 17.78 -1.90
C PHE A 52 -0.38 18.39 -1.26
N SER A 53 0.47 18.97 -2.10
CA SER A 53 1.64 19.73 -1.67
C SER A 53 1.17 20.72 -0.61
N ILE A 54 1.62 20.53 0.63
CA ILE A 54 1.62 21.61 1.60
C ILE A 54 2.59 22.62 1.02
N GLU A 55 2.09 23.52 0.18
CA GLU A 55 2.84 24.67 -0.30
C GLU A 55 3.18 25.48 0.95
N GLY A 56 4.41 25.30 1.45
CA GLY A 56 4.87 26.05 2.61
C GLY A 56 4.71 27.53 2.32
N GLU A 57 3.98 28.25 3.18
CA GLU A 57 3.77 29.68 3.00
C GLU A 57 5.13 30.38 2.84
N ARG A 58 5.33 31.06 1.71
CA ARG A 58 6.57 31.82 1.49
C ARG A 58 6.65 32.94 2.52
N GLY A 59 7.81 33.08 3.16
CA GLY A 59 8.06 34.14 4.12
C GLY A 59 7.90 35.53 3.50
N ASN A 60 7.43 36.48 4.30
CA ASN A 60 7.27 37.88 3.89
C ASN A 60 8.64 38.56 3.72
N ILE A 61 8.81 39.33 2.65
CA ILE A 61 10.03 40.11 2.38
C ILE A 61 9.79 41.56 2.82
N TYR A 62 10.70 42.09 3.64
CA TYR A 62 10.66 43.45 4.16
C TYR A 62 11.86 44.27 3.69
N ASP A 63 11.66 45.57 3.51
CA ASP A 63 12.75 46.55 3.36
C ASP A 63 13.41 46.83 4.72
N ARG A 64 14.56 47.53 4.72
CA ARG A 64 15.32 47.97 5.91
C ARG A 64 14.52 48.76 6.94
N ASN A 65 13.40 49.36 6.53
CA ASN A 65 12.48 50.10 7.39
C ASN A 65 11.26 49.27 7.83
N HIS A 66 11.34 47.93 7.73
CA HIS A 66 10.24 46.98 8.02
C HIS A 66 8.97 47.19 7.18
N LYS A 67 9.09 47.82 6.01
CA LYS A 67 8.00 47.92 5.05
C LYS A 67 7.88 46.63 4.25
N LYS A 68 6.68 46.03 4.21
CA LYS A 68 6.39 44.81 3.43
C LYS A 68 6.56 45.09 1.93
N LEU A 69 7.37 44.28 1.25
CA LEU A 69 7.64 44.36 -0.20
C LEU A 69 6.98 43.22 -0.98
N ALA A 70 6.92 42.03 -0.38
CA ALA A 70 6.22 40.89 -0.95
C ALA A 70 5.60 40.06 0.18
N VAL A 71 4.34 39.68 0.02
CA VAL A 71 3.57 38.86 0.97
C VAL A 71 2.88 37.74 0.21
N ASN A 72 2.69 36.60 0.88
CA ASN A 72 1.79 35.58 0.34
C ASN A 72 0.33 36.08 0.47
N VAL A 73 -0.43 35.98 -0.61
CA VAL A 73 -1.87 36.29 -0.64
C VAL A 73 -2.58 35.02 -1.03
N ASN A 74 -3.25 34.40 -0.06
CA ASN A 74 -4.12 33.25 -0.32
C ASN A 74 -5.37 33.79 -1.04
N ALA A 75 -5.71 33.19 -2.19
CA ALA A 75 -6.94 33.46 -2.92
C ALA A 75 -8.11 32.64 -2.34
#